data_AF-A0A945XV56-F1
#
_entry.id   AF-A0A945XV56-F1
#
_cell.length_a   1.000
_cell.length_b   1.000
_cell.length_c   1.000
_cell.angle_alpha   90.00
_cell.angle_beta   90.00
_cell.angle_gamma   90.00
#
_symmetry.space_group_name_H-M   'P 1'
#
loop_
_entity.id
_entity.type
_entity.pdbx_description
1 polymer ?
#
loop_
_entity_poly.entity_id
_entity_poly.type
_entity_poly.pdbx_seq_one_letter_code
_entity_poly.pdbx_strand_id
1 'polypeptide(L)' 'MMSPKKFKTLFPALALPVILWSGTLQAEVPRVVADIAPVHSLVSMVMKGVGEPKLLVPQNVSPHH' A
#
# COMPACT_ATOMS: atom_id res chain seq x y z
N MET A 1 2.96 6.76 42.25
CA MET A 1 3.56 7.82 41.41
C MET A 1 5.01 7.44 41.09
N MET A 2 5.37 7.17 39.83
CA MET A 2 6.78 6.85 39.47
C MET A 2 7.67 8.10 39.59
N SER A 3 8.89 7.94 40.10
CA SER A 3 9.87 9.04 40.17
C SER A 3 10.30 9.50 38.77
N PRO A 4 10.48 10.81 38.53
CA PRO A 4 10.84 11.35 37.22
C PRO A 4 12.17 10.78 36.68
N LYS A 5 13.07 10.33 37.56
CA LYS A 5 14.32 9.66 37.18
C LYS A 5 14.08 8.25 36.62
N LYS A 6 13.16 7.49 37.21
CA LYS A 6 12.79 6.15 36.74
C LYS A 6 12.04 6.22 35.40
N PHE A 7 11.25 7.27 35.17
CA PHE A 7 10.59 7.48 33.88
C PHE A 7 11.58 7.72 32.75
N LYS A 8 12.58 8.60 32.94
CA LYS A 8 13.62 8.89 31.94
C LYS A 8 14.50 7.69 31.58
N THR A 9 14.66 6.71 32.46
CA THR A 9 15.47 5.50 32.20
C THR A 9 14.66 4.32 31.69
N LEU A 10 13.41 4.16 32.13
CA LEU A 10 12.53 3.07 31.68
C LEU A 10 11.96 3.31 30.29
N PHE A 11 11.74 4.57 29.91
CA PHE A 11 11.19 4.93 28.61
C PHE A 11 12.06 4.45 27.41
N PRO A 12 13.37 4.75 27.34
CA PRO A 12 14.22 4.23 26.26
C PRO A 12 14.43 2.70 26.33
N ALA A 13 14.44 2.13 27.54
CA ALA A 13 14.61 0.68 27.74
C ALA A 13 13.44 -0.13 27.15
N LEU A 14 12.22 0.43 27.16
CA LEU A 14 11.04 -0.19 26.55
C LEU A 14 10.84 0.21 25.07
N ALA A 15 11.26 1.42 24.67
CA ALA A 15 11.06 1.91 23.31
C ALA A 15 11.86 1.13 22.26
N LEU A 16 13.11 0.77 22.56
CA LEU A 16 13.99 0.07 21.61
C LEU A 16 13.45 -1.31 21.18
N PRO A 17 13.06 -2.23 22.10
CA PRO A 17 12.49 -3.51 21.70
C PRO A 17 11.13 -3.36 20.97
N VAL A 18 10.32 -2.35 21.29
CA VAL A 18 9.04 -2.08 20.59
C VAL A 18 9.28 -1.65 19.14
N ILE A 19 10.29 -0.81 18.88
CA ILE A 19 10.65 -0.41 17.51
C ILE A 19 11.19 -1.60 16.73
N LEU A 20 12.04 -2.43 17.36
CA LEU A 20 12.58 -3.64 16.74
C LEU A 20 11.52 -4.72 16.46
N TRP A 21 10.42 -4.72 17.21
CA TRP A 21 9.25 -5.57 16.97
C TRP A 21 8.19 -4.95 16.06
N SER A 22 8.34 -3.69 15.63
CA SER A 22 7.40 -3.11 14.67
C SER A 22 7.59 -3.76 13.30
N GLY A 23 6.57 -4.48 12.83
CA GLY A 23 6.54 -5.10 11.51
C GLY A 23 6.30 -4.07 10.40
N THR A 24 6.41 -4.51 9.14
CA THR A 24 6.05 -3.67 7.99
C THR A 24 4.54 -3.52 7.89
N LEU A 25 4.06 -2.27 7.80
CA LEU A 25 2.67 -2.00 7.47
C LEU A 25 2.51 -2.15 5.96
N GLN A 26 1.79 -3.18 5.52
CA GLN A 26 1.43 -3.36 4.12
C GLN A 26 0.16 -2.57 3.81
N ALA A 27 0.22 -1.73 2.79
CA ALA A 27 -0.97 -1.06 2.27
C ALA A 27 -1.77 -2.05 1.40
N GLU A 28 -3.09 -1.92 1.40
CA GLU A 28 -3.94 -2.66 0.47
C GLU A 28 -3.70 -2.18 -0.97
N VAL A 29 -3.72 -3.11 -1.92
CA VAL A 29 -3.58 -2.81 -3.34
C VAL A 29 -4.82 -2.03 -3.81
N PRO A 30 -4.65 -0.87 -4.49
CA PRO A 30 -5.80 -0.11 -4.98
C PRO A 30 -6.56 -0.88 -6.06
N ARG A 31 -7.90 -0.85 -5.99
CA ARG A 31 -8.77 -1.44 -7.01
C ARG A 31 -8.92 -0.47 -8.18
N VAL A 32 -8.25 -0.77 -9.29
CA VAL A 32 -8.24 0.08 -10.49
C VAL A 32 -8.95 -0.63 -11.64
N VAL A 33 -9.74 0.13 -12.40
CA VAL A 33 -10.39 -0.30 -13.63
C VAL A 33 -10.04 0.71 -14.73
N ALA A 34 -9.73 0.22 -15.92
CA ALA A 34 -9.55 1.04 -17.12
C ALA A 34 -10.61 0.66 -18.15
N ASP A 35 -11.15 1.67 -18.84
CA ASP A 35 -12.24 1.43 -19.79
C ASP A 35 -11.77 0.71 -21.06
N ILE A 36 -10.57 1.06 -21.55
CA ILE A 36 -10.05 0.62 -22.85
C ILE A 36 -8.63 0.04 -22.74
N ALA A 37 -8.29 -0.85 -23.67
CA ALA A 37 -7.00 -1.56 -23.67
C ALA A 37 -5.75 -0.66 -23.68
N PRO A 38 -5.69 0.46 -24.43
CA PRO A 38 -4.53 1.35 -24.39
C PRO A 38 -4.28 1.93 -22.99
N VAL A 39 -5.33 2.36 -22.28
CA VAL A 39 -5.20 2.92 -20.93
C VAL A 39 -4.86 1.83 -19.92
N HIS A 40 -5.46 0.63 -20.04
CA HIS A 40 -5.06 -0.52 -19.23
C HIS A 40 -3.55 -0.79 -19.33
N SER A 41 -2.98 -0.78 -20.55
CA SER A 41 -1.54 -1.02 -20.73
C SER A 41 -0.67 0.03 -20.03
N LEU A 42 -1.07 1.31 -20.06
CA LEU A 42 -0.36 2.38 -19.37
C LEU A 42 -0.44 2.20 -17.85
N VAL A 43 -1.63 1.87 -17.34
CA VAL A 43 -1.87 1.68 -15.91
C VAL A 43 -1.13 0.44 -15.38
N SER A 44 -1.11 -0.68 -16.12
CA SER A 44 -0.30 -1.85 -15.75
C SER A 44 1.20 -1.51 -15.61
N MET A 45 1.74 -0.67 -16.50
CA MET A 45 3.13 -0.21 -16.35
C MET A 45 3.35 0.61 -15.08
N VAL A 46 2.40 1.47 -14.72
CA VAL A 46 2.45 2.26 -13.46
C VAL A 46 2.29 1.37 -12.24
N MET A 47 1.44 0.35 -12.31
CA MET A 47 1.13 -0.57 -11.21
C MET A 47 2.11 -1.75 -11.08
N LYS A 48 3.20 -1.78 -11.85
CA LYS A 48 4.18 -2.87 -11.84
C LYS A 48 4.69 -3.13 -10.41
N GLY A 49 4.46 -4.35 -9.92
CA GLY A 49 4.86 -4.77 -8.57
C GLY A 49 3.88 -4.38 -7.46
N VAL A 50 2.75 -3.73 -7.79
CA VAL A 50 1.68 -3.36 -6.87
C VAL A 50 0.43 -4.21 -7.14
N GLY A 51 0.01 -4.33 -8.40
CA GLY A 51 -1.16 -5.12 -8.80
C GLY A 51 -1.46 -4.95 -10.29
N GLU A 52 -2.63 -5.42 -10.74
CA GLU A 52 -3.08 -5.28 -12.14
C GLU A 52 -4.45 -4.59 -12.19
N PRO A 53 -4.64 -3.61 -13.10
CA PRO A 53 -5.96 -3.06 -13.35
C PRO A 53 -6.87 -4.08 -14.03
N LYS A 54 -8.19 -3.91 -13.89
CA LYS A 54 -9.17 -4.66 -14.70
C LYS A 54 -9.52 -3.86 -15.95
N LEU A 55 -9.76 -4.57 -17.05
CA LEU A 55 -10.30 -3.98 -18.28
C LEU A 55 -11.83 -4.07 -18.24
N LEU A 56 -12.53 -2.94 -18.38
CA LEU A 56 -13.99 -2.89 -18.33
C LEU A 56 -14.62 -3.39 -19.63
N VAL A 57 -14.17 -2.87 -20.77
CA VAL A 57 -14.69 -3.24 -22.09
C VAL A 57 -13.78 -4.33 -22.70
N PRO A 58 -14.31 -5.48 -23.14
CA PRO A 58 -13.51 -6.51 -23.78
C PRO A 58 -12.69 -5.99 -24.95
N GLN A 59 -11.53 -6.60 -25.19
CA GLN A 59 -10.73 -6.26 -26.36
C GLN A 59 -11.56 -6.45 -27.65
N ASN A 60 -11.30 -5.60 -28.63
CA ASN A 60 -11.97 -5.60 -29.95
C ASN A 60 -13.48 -5.26 -29.93
N VAL A 61 -14.01 -4.72 -28.82
CA VAL A 61 -15.35 -4.11 -28.77
C VAL A 61 -15.20 -2.58 -28.84
N SER A 62 -16.06 -1.92 -29.62
CA SER A 62 -16.11 -0.46 -29.68
C SER A 62 -16.60 0.12 -28.35
N PRO A 63 -15.87 1.04 -27.70
CA PRO A 63 -16.37 1.72 -26.50
C PRO A 63 -17.50 2.72 -26.76
N HIS A 64 -17.75 3.05 -28.03
CA HIS A 64 -18.67 4.12 -28.43
C HIS A 64 -20.04 3.61 -28.91
N HIS A 65 -20.31 2.30 -28.85
CA HIS A 65 -21.56 1.68 -29.30
C HIS A 65 -22.28 0.97 -28.14
#